data_AF-A0A2V6MLT2-F1
#
_entry.id   AF-A0A2V6MLT2-F1
#
_cell.length_a   1.000
_cell.length_b   1.000
_cell.length_c   1.000
_cell.angle_alpha   90.00
_cell.angle_beta   90.00
_cell.angle_gamma   90.00
#
_symmetry.space_group_name_H-M   'P 1'
#
loop_
_entity.id
_entity.type
_entity.pdbx_description
1 polymer ?
#
loop_
_entity_poly.entity_id
_entity_poly.type
_entity_poly.pdbx_seq_one_letter_code
_entity_poly.pdbx_strand_id
1 'polypeptide(L)'
;MVAGNFLRPAQVKAQFAIVITQGWIRLGILRLLSKVPRAAMIIATVALVLFVGLVSVTLLGGHVRRLLSPEQLSAESKDVVKLALGLVATMTAILLGLLISSAKSAFDTARSEVMQMAAKVALLDRVLVLYGPETADARRALRDAIAEGVRRTWPADQSGAVRLEPNQKMGDAVYEAISHLRPQDEAQRGLKTEAASLMVQLAELRALVQAQAVSSVSKPLLIALILWLVVIFFGFSLLAPSTATSTLALIAGAFSVACAVFIILELDHPFAGVIRIPSDPMINTLRDLAKD
;
A
#
# COMPACT_ATOMS: atom_id res chain seq x y z
N MET A 1 -13.51 65.72 0.99
CA MET A 1 -12.82 65.05 -0.12
C MET A 1 -12.64 63.58 0.26
N VAL A 2 -13.65 62.73 -0.02
CA VAL A 2 -13.62 61.30 0.33
C VAL A 2 -13.92 60.52 -0.95
N ALA A 3 -12.87 60.04 -1.61
CA ALA A 3 -12.98 59.19 -2.78
C ALA A 3 -13.26 57.76 -2.34
N GLY A 4 -14.55 57.38 -2.32
CA GLY A 4 -14.99 56.01 -2.11
C GLY A 4 -14.56 55.13 -3.29
N ASN A 5 -13.58 54.26 -3.06
CA ASN A 5 -13.06 53.32 -4.03
C ASN A 5 -14.09 52.19 -4.24
N PHE A 6 -15.13 52.47 -5.02
CA PHE A 6 -16.14 51.47 -5.43
C PHE A 6 -15.47 50.47 -6.39
N LEU A 7 -15.14 49.29 -5.86
CA LEU A 7 -14.68 48.15 -6.64
C LEU A 7 -15.71 47.86 -7.75
N ARG A 8 -15.25 47.84 -9.00
CA ARG A 8 -16.10 47.56 -10.17
C ARG A 8 -16.81 46.21 -9.98
N PRO A 9 -18.09 46.07 -10.35
CA PRO A 9 -18.88 44.85 -10.14
C PRO A 9 -18.26 43.59 -10.81
N ALA A 10 -17.41 43.76 -11.82
CA ALA A 10 -16.66 42.67 -12.44
C ALA A 10 -15.56 42.08 -11.53
N GLN A 11 -14.91 42.89 -10.69
CA GLN A 11 -13.84 42.44 -9.78
C GLN A 11 -14.41 41.59 -8.63
N VAL A 12 -15.59 41.97 -8.11
CA VAL A 12 -16.29 41.23 -7.05
C VAL A 12 -16.73 39.84 -7.53
N LYS A 13 -17.22 39.71 -8.77
CA LYS A 13 -17.60 38.42 -9.35
C LYS A 13 -16.40 37.48 -9.56
N ALA A 14 -15.25 38.01 -9.99
CA ALA A 14 -14.03 37.21 -10.17
C ALA A 14 -13.49 36.69 -8.83
N GLN A 15 -13.54 37.53 -7.79
CA GLN A 15 -13.07 37.16 -6.45
C GLN A 15 -13.97 36.09 -5.81
N PHE A 16 -15.29 36.18 -6.00
CA PHE A 16 -16.24 35.14 -5.57
C PHE A 16 -16.04 33.81 -6.33
N ALA A 17 -15.78 33.85 -7.65
CA ALA A 17 -15.56 32.66 -8.44
C ALA A 17 -14.30 31.89 -7.98
N ILE A 18 -13.23 32.60 -7.61
CA ILE A 18 -11.97 32.02 -7.10
C ILE A 18 -12.17 31.41 -5.70
N VAL A 19 -12.88 32.09 -4.80
CA VAL A 19 -13.17 31.56 -3.45
C VAL A 19 -14.05 30.31 -3.51
N ILE A 20 -15.02 30.27 -4.43
CA ILE A 20 -15.86 29.10 -4.66
C ILE A 20 -15.01 27.95 -5.24
N THR A 21 -14.20 28.18 -6.27
CA THR A 21 -13.33 27.10 -6.79
C THR A 21 -12.36 26.56 -5.74
N GLN A 22 -11.73 27.44 -4.95
CA GLN A 22 -10.86 27.04 -3.83
C GLN A 22 -11.63 26.26 -2.75
N GLY A 23 -12.87 26.66 -2.42
CA GLY A 23 -13.73 25.97 -1.47
C GLY A 23 -14.17 24.58 -1.94
N TRP A 24 -14.53 24.42 -3.21
CA TRP A 24 -14.89 23.12 -3.80
C TRP A 24 -13.69 22.19 -3.93
N ILE A 25 -12.50 22.72 -4.24
CA ILE A 25 -11.25 21.95 -4.22
C ILE A 25 -10.94 21.48 -2.80
N ARG A 26 -11.04 22.37 -1.80
CA ARG A 26 -10.79 22.02 -0.39
C ARG A 26 -11.81 21.01 0.15
N LEU A 27 -13.08 21.13 -0.22
CA LEU A 27 -14.15 20.23 0.19
C LEU A 27 -14.08 18.87 -0.55
N GLY A 28 -13.69 18.89 -1.82
CA GLY A 28 -13.40 17.68 -2.61
C GLY A 28 -12.21 16.92 -2.08
N ILE A 29 -11.13 17.61 -1.70
CA ILE A 29 -9.95 17.03 -1.05
C ILE A 29 -10.29 16.51 0.35
N LEU A 30 -11.09 17.22 1.15
CA LEU A 30 -11.53 16.74 2.47
C LEU A 30 -12.41 15.48 2.36
N ARG A 31 -13.31 15.42 1.38
CA ARG A 31 -14.14 14.24 1.12
C ARG A 31 -13.33 13.06 0.56
N LEU A 32 -12.32 13.32 -0.27
CA LEU A 32 -11.38 12.29 -0.71
C LEU A 32 -10.58 11.76 0.48
N LEU A 33 -10.00 12.65 1.29
CA LEU A 33 -9.23 12.29 2.50
C LEU A 33 -10.07 11.51 3.53
N SER A 34 -11.36 11.82 3.66
CA SER A 34 -12.25 11.07 4.58
C SER A 34 -12.52 9.62 4.17
N LYS A 35 -12.26 9.28 2.90
CA LYS A 35 -12.40 7.91 2.37
C LYS A 35 -11.05 7.22 2.20
N VAL A 36 -9.95 7.86 2.55
CA VAL A 36 -8.61 7.27 2.42
C VAL A 36 -8.31 6.53 3.72
N PRO A 37 -7.90 5.25 3.66
CA PRO A 37 -7.55 4.50 4.87
C PRO A 37 -6.42 5.20 5.61
N ARG A 38 -6.42 5.11 6.95
CA ARG A 38 -5.39 5.75 7.81
C ARG A 38 -3.97 5.39 7.39
N ALA A 39 -3.74 4.15 6.95
CA ALA A 39 -2.46 3.71 6.42
C ALA A 39 -2.06 4.48 5.15
N ALA A 40 -2.96 4.62 4.17
CA ALA A 40 -2.68 5.42 2.98
C ALA A 40 -2.46 6.91 3.28
N MET A 41 -3.12 7.47 4.31
CA MET A 41 -2.83 8.83 4.77
C MET A 41 -1.40 8.96 5.33
N ILE A 42 -0.94 7.98 6.12
CA ILE A 42 0.43 7.96 6.64
C ILE A 42 1.43 7.82 5.49
N ILE A 43 1.18 6.89 4.56
CA ILE A 43 2.03 6.64 3.39
C ILE A 43 2.13 7.90 2.51
N ALA A 44 0.99 8.54 2.22
CA ALA A 44 0.95 9.80 1.48
C ALA A 44 1.70 10.92 2.21
N THR A 45 1.61 10.97 3.55
CA THR A 45 2.35 11.94 4.36
C THR A 45 3.86 11.71 4.25
N VAL A 46 4.33 10.46 4.32
CA VAL A 46 5.75 10.12 4.16
C VAL A 46 6.26 10.51 2.77
N ALA A 47 5.51 10.17 1.71
CA ALA A 47 5.86 10.54 0.34
C ALA A 47 5.88 12.07 0.15
N LEU A 48 4.93 12.80 0.75
CA LEU A 48 4.88 14.25 0.72
C LEU A 48 6.06 14.88 1.46
N VAL A 49 6.41 14.37 2.65
CA VAL A 49 7.58 14.83 3.42
C VAL A 49 8.86 14.60 2.63
N LEU A 50 9.00 13.43 1.98
CA LEU A 50 10.13 13.16 1.09
C LEU A 50 10.18 14.16 -0.06
N PHE A 51 9.05 14.40 -0.75
CA PHE A 51 8.97 15.36 -1.84
C PHE A 51 9.37 16.77 -1.41
N VAL A 52 8.78 17.28 -0.32
CA VAL A 52 9.09 18.59 0.24
C VAL A 52 10.55 18.67 0.68
N GLY A 53 11.09 17.59 1.25
CA GLY A 53 12.51 17.48 1.61
C GLY A 53 13.43 17.60 0.39
N LEU A 54 13.15 16.85 -0.68
CA LEU A 54 13.93 16.90 -1.92
C LEU A 54 13.83 18.27 -2.61
N VAL A 55 12.65 18.89 -2.62
CA VAL A 55 12.47 20.26 -3.14
C VAL A 55 13.24 21.27 -2.27
N SER A 56 13.21 21.14 -0.95
CA SER A 56 13.94 22.02 -0.04
C SER A 56 15.45 21.90 -0.23
N VAL A 57 15.96 20.68 -0.37
CA VAL A 57 17.37 20.40 -0.68
C VAL A 57 17.76 20.98 -2.05
N THR A 58 16.87 20.87 -3.04
CA THR A 58 17.07 21.47 -4.37
C THR A 58 17.17 22.99 -4.27
N LEU A 59 16.26 23.66 -3.54
CA LEU A 59 16.30 25.11 -3.38
C LEU A 59 17.53 25.55 -2.56
N LEU A 60 17.90 24.81 -1.53
CA LEU A 60 19.06 25.07 -0.69
C LEU A 60 20.36 24.93 -1.50
N GLY A 61 20.50 23.88 -2.33
CA GLY A 61 21.65 23.73 -3.22
C GLY A 61 21.79 24.90 -4.19
N GLY A 62 20.68 25.38 -4.75
CA GLY A 62 20.67 26.56 -5.60
C GLY A 62 21.05 27.84 -4.86
N HIS A 63 20.69 27.97 -3.58
CA HIS A 63 21.09 29.10 -2.73
C HIS A 63 22.57 29.03 -2.38
N VAL A 64 23.07 27.89 -1.89
CA VAL A 64 24.48 27.65 -1.55
C VAL A 64 25.39 27.90 -2.76
N ARG A 65 24.95 27.49 -3.96
CA ARG A 65 25.64 27.79 -5.22
C ARG A 65 25.83 29.29 -5.46
N ARG A 66 24.89 30.15 -5.05
CA ARG A 66 25.03 31.62 -5.18
C ARG A 66 26.06 32.20 -4.20
N LEU A 67 26.33 31.51 -3.09
CA LEU A 67 27.34 31.90 -2.11
C LEU A 67 28.75 31.37 -2.46
N LEU A 68 28.84 30.31 -3.26
CA LEU A 68 30.11 29.75 -3.74
C LEU A 68 30.72 30.67 -4.82
N SER A 69 31.95 31.12 -4.57
CA SER A 69 32.70 31.94 -5.52
C SER A 69 33.06 31.13 -6.78
N PRO A 70 33.10 31.74 -7.99
CA PRO A 70 33.34 31.03 -9.25
C PRO A 70 34.63 30.18 -9.27
N GLU A 71 35.63 30.54 -8.46
CA GLU A 71 36.95 29.91 -8.39
C GLU A 71 36.95 28.55 -7.66
N GLN A 72 36.01 28.29 -6.74
CA GLN A 72 35.93 27.02 -6.00
C GLN A 72 35.23 25.89 -6.78
N LEU A 73 34.70 26.20 -7.95
CA LEU A 73 33.90 25.32 -8.81
C LEU A 73 34.53 25.22 -10.20
N SER A 74 35.81 24.83 -10.26
CA SER A 74 36.52 24.59 -11.52
C SER A 74 35.77 23.57 -12.39
N ALA A 75 35.92 23.67 -13.71
CA ALA A 75 35.25 22.76 -14.65
C ALA A 75 35.60 21.28 -14.36
N GLU A 76 36.87 21.02 -14.02
CA GLU A 76 37.39 19.69 -13.71
C GLU A 76 36.76 19.10 -12.43
N SER A 77 36.65 19.87 -11.35
CA SER A 77 35.98 19.40 -10.13
C SER A 77 34.48 19.14 -10.34
N LYS A 78 33.80 19.92 -11.19
CA LYS A 78 32.40 19.67 -11.56
C LYS A 78 32.24 18.35 -12.29
N ASP A 79 33.14 18.01 -13.21
CA ASP A 79 33.04 16.78 -13.99
C ASP A 79 33.30 15.54 -13.13
N VAL A 80 34.25 15.59 -12.19
CA VAL A 80 34.43 14.53 -11.18
C VAL A 80 33.18 14.34 -10.33
N VAL A 81 32.57 15.44 -9.85
CA VAL A 81 31.33 15.36 -9.05
C VAL A 81 30.16 14.83 -9.88
N LYS A 82 30.02 15.21 -11.16
CA LYS A 82 28.99 14.62 -12.05
C LYS A 82 29.17 13.12 -12.23
N LEU A 83 30.41 12.66 -12.43
CA LEU A 83 30.70 11.23 -12.58
C LEU A 83 30.36 10.46 -11.30
N ALA A 84 30.75 10.99 -10.13
CA ALA A 84 30.40 10.41 -8.84
C ALA A 84 28.89 10.38 -8.60
N LEU A 85 28.18 11.48 -8.88
CA LEU A 85 26.72 11.56 -8.79
C LEU A 85 26.04 10.59 -9.76
N GLY A 86 26.58 10.43 -10.97
CA GLY A 86 26.12 9.45 -11.95
C GLY A 86 26.23 8.02 -11.42
N LEU A 87 27.35 7.66 -10.79
CA LEU A 87 27.53 6.35 -10.16
C LEU A 87 26.55 6.12 -9.00
N VAL A 88 26.37 7.12 -8.13
CA VAL A 88 25.39 7.02 -7.04
C VAL A 88 23.97 6.91 -7.59
N ALA A 89 23.66 7.64 -8.68
CA ALA A 89 22.36 7.59 -9.33
C ALA A 89 22.06 6.23 -9.97
N THR A 90 23.04 5.56 -10.60
CA THR A 90 22.82 4.22 -11.15
C THR A 90 22.59 3.19 -10.05
N MET A 91 23.37 3.23 -8.97
CA MET A 91 23.14 2.37 -7.80
C MET A 91 21.79 2.63 -7.16
N THR A 92 21.39 3.90 -7.04
CA THR A 92 20.08 4.31 -6.51
C THR A 92 18.94 3.81 -7.40
N ALA A 93 19.07 3.89 -8.72
CA ALA A 93 18.06 3.42 -9.66
C ALA A 93 17.87 1.90 -9.57
N ILE A 94 18.96 1.14 -9.48
CA ILE A 94 18.91 -0.32 -9.27
C ILE A 94 18.23 -0.62 -7.94
N LEU A 95 18.64 0.05 -6.86
CA LEU A 95 18.08 -0.18 -5.54
C LEU A 95 16.57 0.14 -5.48
N LEU A 96 16.16 1.25 -6.07
CA LEU A 96 14.76 1.64 -6.19
C LEU A 96 13.96 0.59 -6.96
N GLY A 97 14.47 0.11 -8.10
CA GLY A 97 13.84 -0.94 -8.89
C GLY A 97 13.69 -2.27 -8.12
N LEU A 98 14.73 -2.67 -7.38
CA LEU A 98 14.70 -3.86 -6.53
C LEU A 98 13.67 -3.73 -5.40
N LEU A 99 13.57 -2.57 -4.77
CA LEU A 99 12.58 -2.30 -3.73
C LEU A 99 11.14 -2.34 -4.26
N ILE A 100 10.89 -1.75 -5.43
CA ILE A 100 9.58 -1.82 -6.09
C ILE A 100 9.25 -3.28 -6.43
N SER A 101 10.20 -4.01 -7.00
CA SER A 101 10.02 -5.43 -7.37
C SER A 101 9.74 -6.29 -6.14
N SER A 102 10.47 -6.10 -5.05
CA SER A 102 10.26 -6.82 -3.78
C SER A 102 8.89 -6.53 -3.19
N ALA A 103 8.49 -5.25 -3.10
CA ALA A 103 7.18 -4.86 -2.59
C ALA A 103 6.05 -5.43 -3.46
N LYS A 104 6.21 -5.37 -4.79
CA LYS A 104 5.25 -5.98 -5.74
C LYS A 104 5.16 -7.49 -5.56
N SER A 105 6.30 -8.18 -5.44
CA SER A 105 6.33 -9.63 -5.26
C SER A 105 5.62 -10.04 -3.97
N ALA A 106 5.85 -9.33 -2.87
CA ALA A 106 5.17 -9.59 -1.61
C ALA A 106 3.65 -9.38 -1.74
N PHE A 107 3.23 -8.30 -2.41
CA PHE A 107 1.82 -8.05 -2.70
C PHE A 107 1.18 -9.16 -3.54
N ASP A 108 1.85 -9.61 -4.60
CA ASP A 108 1.37 -10.68 -5.48
C ASP A 108 1.31 -12.03 -4.75
N THR A 109 2.27 -12.35 -3.88
CA THR A 109 2.24 -13.55 -3.03
C THR A 109 1.05 -13.52 -2.09
N ALA A 110 0.86 -12.42 -1.35
CA ALA A 110 -0.28 -12.28 -0.45
C ALA A 110 -1.62 -12.40 -1.20
N ARG A 111 -1.71 -11.85 -2.42
CA ARG A 111 -2.88 -12.00 -3.29
C ARG A 111 -3.12 -13.46 -3.68
N SER A 112 -2.07 -14.17 -4.08
CA SER A 112 -2.13 -15.60 -4.44
C SER A 112 -2.60 -16.45 -3.25
N GLU A 113 -2.07 -16.19 -2.06
CA GLU A 113 -2.46 -16.89 -0.84
C GLU A 113 -3.94 -16.67 -0.48
N VAL A 114 -4.45 -15.44 -0.63
CA VAL A 114 -5.89 -15.15 -0.46
C VAL A 114 -6.74 -15.93 -1.46
N MET A 115 -6.32 -16.00 -2.74
CA MET A 115 -7.03 -16.78 -3.75
C MET A 115 -7.01 -18.29 -3.45
N GLN A 116 -5.87 -18.82 -2.99
CA GLN A 116 -5.74 -20.22 -2.57
C GLN A 116 -6.59 -20.55 -1.35
N MET A 117 -6.63 -19.65 -0.36
CA MET A 117 -7.53 -19.81 0.80
C MET A 117 -8.99 -19.86 0.37
N ALA A 118 -9.44 -18.94 -0.49
CA ALA A 118 -10.81 -18.94 -1.00
C ALA A 118 -11.15 -20.23 -1.76
N ALA A 119 -10.24 -20.73 -2.61
CA ALA A 119 -10.44 -21.98 -3.34
C ALA A 119 -10.52 -23.21 -2.42
N LYS A 120 -9.61 -23.31 -1.43
CA LYS A 120 -9.62 -24.42 -0.45
C LYS A 120 -10.85 -24.40 0.44
N VAL A 121 -11.33 -23.21 0.81
CA VAL A 121 -12.58 -23.05 1.55
C VAL A 121 -13.78 -23.54 0.74
N ALA A 122 -13.87 -23.17 -0.55
CA ALA A 122 -14.94 -23.65 -1.42
C ALA A 122 -14.90 -25.17 -1.59
N LEU A 123 -13.70 -25.74 -1.74
CA LEU A 123 -13.52 -27.19 -1.81
C LEU A 123 -13.90 -27.88 -0.50
N LEU A 124 -13.54 -27.32 0.65
CA LEU A 124 -13.93 -27.84 1.96
C LEU A 124 -15.44 -27.89 2.12
N ASP A 125 -16.16 -26.82 1.77
CA ASP A 125 -17.63 -26.85 1.81
C ASP A 125 -18.21 -27.90 0.86
N ARG A 126 -17.63 -28.05 -0.33
CA ARG A 126 -18.06 -29.10 -1.28
C ARG A 126 -17.89 -30.49 -0.69
N VAL A 127 -16.77 -30.77 -0.03
CA VAL A 127 -16.51 -32.05 0.67
C VAL A 127 -17.52 -32.26 1.81
N LEU A 128 -17.83 -31.22 2.59
CA LEU A 128 -18.82 -31.29 3.66
C LEU A 128 -20.24 -31.54 3.12
N VAL A 129 -20.61 -30.94 1.99
CA VAL A 129 -21.88 -31.20 1.30
C VAL A 129 -21.96 -32.64 0.81
N LEU A 130 -20.88 -33.17 0.21
CA LEU A 130 -20.84 -34.56 -0.26
C LEU A 130 -20.91 -35.57 0.89
N TYR A 131 -20.38 -35.24 2.06
CA TYR A 131 -20.43 -36.10 3.25
C TYR A 131 -21.87 -36.34 3.73
N GLY A 132 -22.72 -35.33 3.60
CA GLY A 132 -24.14 -35.40 3.91
C GLY A 132 -24.57 -34.47 5.06
N PRO A 133 -25.82 -34.61 5.55
CA PRO A 133 -26.46 -33.65 6.46
C PRO A 133 -25.81 -33.58 7.84
N GLU A 134 -25.04 -34.60 8.24
CA GLU A 134 -24.29 -34.63 9.51
C GLU A 134 -23.27 -33.50 9.63
N THR A 135 -22.86 -32.88 8.51
CA THR A 135 -21.89 -31.78 8.50
C THR A 135 -22.51 -30.39 8.68
N ALA A 136 -23.83 -30.28 8.90
CA ALA A 136 -24.51 -28.99 9.01
C ALA A 136 -23.88 -28.06 10.05
N ASP A 137 -23.41 -28.60 11.17
CA ASP A 137 -22.72 -27.83 12.23
C ASP A 137 -21.35 -27.32 11.75
N ALA A 138 -20.57 -28.18 11.09
CA ALA A 138 -19.29 -27.81 10.51
C ALA A 138 -19.42 -26.75 9.40
N ARG A 139 -20.44 -26.86 8.55
CA ARG A 139 -20.75 -25.87 7.49
C ARG A 139 -21.14 -24.52 8.09
N ARG A 140 -21.96 -24.50 9.15
CA ARG A 140 -22.31 -23.26 9.86
C ARG A 140 -21.08 -22.61 10.49
N ALA A 141 -20.28 -23.38 11.23
CA ALA A 141 -19.03 -22.88 11.82
C ALA A 141 -18.07 -22.33 10.76
N LEU A 142 -17.96 -22.99 9.60
CA LEU A 142 -17.14 -22.56 8.48
C LEU A 142 -17.62 -21.22 7.91
N ARG A 143 -18.93 -21.07 7.66
CA ARG A 143 -19.53 -19.81 7.19
C ARG A 143 -19.27 -18.67 8.17
N ASP A 144 -19.48 -18.90 9.46
CA ASP A 144 -19.25 -17.88 10.50
C ASP A 144 -17.78 -17.49 10.60
N ALA A 145 -16.87 -18.46 10.46
CA ALA A 145 -15.43 -18.21 10.45
C ALA A 145 -14.98 -17.37 9.26
N ILE A 146 -15.52 -17.63 8.07
CA ILE A 146 -15.22 -16.86 6.86
C ILE A 146 -15.82 -15.46 6.96
N ALA A 147 -17.09 -15.34 7.36
CA ALA A 147 -17.74 -14.05 7.51
C ALA A 147 -17.00 -13.15 8.50
N GLU A 148 -16.55 -13.71 9.62
CA GLU A 148 -15.75 -12.98 10.60
C GLU A 148 -14.33 -12.67 10.10
N GLY A 149 -13.68 -13.61 9.39
CA GLY A 149 -12.40 -13.38 8.75
C GLY A 149 -12.44 -12.23 7.74
N VAL A 150 -13.47 -12.21 6.87
CA VAL A 150 -13.72 -11.12 5.91
C VAL A 150 -13.93 -9.80 6.65
N ARG A 151 -14.74 -9.77 7.72
CA ARG A 151 -14.98 -8.55 8.51
C ARG A 151 -13.71 -7.99 9.16
N ARG A 152 -12.81 -8.85 9.64
CA ARG A 152 -11.56 -8.42 10.31
C ARG A 152 -10.46 -7.99 9.35
N THR A 153 -10.34 -8.68 8.23
CA THR A 153 -9.32 -8.38 7.21
C THR A 153 -9.75 -7.24 6.30
N TRP A 154 -11.05 -7.14 5.97
CA TRP A 154 -11.66 -6.05 5.20
C TRP A 154 -12.80 -5.39 5.98
N PRO A 155 -12.49 -4.55 6.99
CA PRO A 155 -13.51 -3.81 7.72
C PRO A 155 -14.29 -2.88 6.78
N ALA A 156 -15.62 -2.89 6.90
CA ALA A 156 -16.53 -2.05 6.09
C ALA A 156 -16.31 -0.55 6.32
N ASP A 157 -15.86 -0.18 7.52
CA ASP A 157 -15.34 1.15 7.80
C ASP A 157 -13.83 1.18 7.58
N GLN A 158 -13.39 2.04 6.65
CA GLN A 158 -11.98 2.22 6.29
C GLN A 158 -11.12 2.80 7.43
N SER A 159 -11.76 3.11 8.56
CA SER A 159 -11.13 3.57 9.81
C SER A 159 -10.67 2.44 10.74
N GLY A 160 -11.16 1.21 10.53
CA GLY A 160 -10.81 0.03 11.34
C GLY A 160 -9.37 -0.42 11.12
N ALA A 161 -8.66 -0.75 12.19
CA ALA A 161 -7.35 -1.39 12.08
C ALA A 161 -7.52 -2.77 11.43
N VAL A 162 -6.85 -3.00 10.30
CA VAL A 162 -6.78 -4.33 9.67
C VAL A 162 -6.16 -5.26 10.71
N ARG A 163 -6.92 -6.27 11.13
CA ARG A 163 -6.52 -7.17 12.20
C ARG A 163 -6.30 -8.56 11.63
N LEU A 164 -5.05 -8.81 11.23
CA LEU A 164 -4.58 -10.12 10.78
C LEU A 164 -4.38 -11.12 11.94
N GLU A 165 -4.65 -10.71 13.20
CA GLU A 165 -4.47 -11.56 14.37
C GLU A 165 -5.29 -12.87 14.26
N PRO A 166 -4.77 -14.00 14.78
CA PRO A 166 -5.41 -15.29 14.64
C PRO A 166 -6.81 -15.27 15.26
N ASN A 167 -7.82 -15.67 14.48
CA ASN A 167 -9.08 -16.13 15.05
C ASN A 167 -9.00 -17.64 15.30
N GLN A 168 -8.00 -18.05 16.09
CA GLN A 168 -7.73 -19.46 16.44
C GLN A 168 -9.01 -20.16 16.89
N LYS A 169 -9.76 -19.51 17.79
CA LYS A 169 -11.05 -20.00 18.31
C LYS A 169 -12.04 -20.44 17.24
N MET A 170 -12.06 -19.79 16.08
CA MET A 170 -13.02 -20.14 15.03
C MET A 170 -12.49 -21.20 14.06
N GLY A 171 -11.17 -21.25 13.83
CA GLY A 171 -10.55 -22.38 13.13
C GLY A 171 -10.68 -23.67 13.94
N ASP A 172 -10.51 -23.56 15.26
CA ASP A 172 -10.67 -24.66 16.22
C ASP A 172 -12.12 -25.16 16.22
N ALA A 173 -13.11 -24.28 16.18
CA ALA A 173 -14.53 -24.67 16.13
C ALA A 173 -14.88 -25.47 14.86
N VAL A 174 -14.33 -25.10 13.70
CA VAL A 174 -14.53 -25.86 12.45
C VAL A 174 -13.83 -27.22 12.52
N TYR A 175 -12.60 -27.24 13.05
CA TYR A 175 -11.84 -28.48 13.21
C TYR A 175 -12.52 -29.45 14.19
N GLU A 176 -13.01 -28.93 15.31
CA GLU A 176 -13.75 -29.69 16.32
C GLU A 176 -15.02 -30.30 15.70
N ALA A 177 -15.81 -29.50 14.96
CA ALA A 177 -17.01 -29.98 14.29
C ALA A 177 -16.73 -31.11 13.28
N ILE A 178 -15.64 -31.01 12.51
CA ILE A 178 -15.19 -32.08 11.59
C ILE A 178 -14.71 -33.32 12.36
N SER A 179 -14.01 -33.12 13.49
CA SER A 179 -13.48 -34.23 14.30
C SER A 179 -14.59 -35.10 14.91
N HIS A 180 -15.74 -34.48 15.26
CA HIS A 180 -16.91 -35.15 15.83
C HIS A 180 -17.74 -35.97 14.83
N LEU A 181 -17.51 -35.81 13.52
CA LEU A 181 -18.19 -36.61 12.50
C LEU A 181 -17.89 -38.11 12.68
N ARG A 182 -18.92 -38.95 12.64
CA ARG A 182 -18.80 -40.41 12.79
C ARG A 182 -19.04 -41.08 11.43
N PRO A 183 -17.98 -41.39 10.66
CA PRO A 183 -18.15 -42.01 9.35
C PRO A 183 -18.84 -43.37 9.48
N GLN A 184 -19.91 -43.55 8.72
CA GLN A 184 -20.71 -44.77 8.65
C GLN A 184 -20.22 -45.72 7.55
N ASP A 185 -19.56 -45.19 6.51
CA ASP A 185 -18.98 -45.95 5.40
C ASP A 185 -17.53 -45.53 5.08
N GLU A 186 -16.88 -46.29 4.18
CA GLU A 186 -15.50 -46.02 3.77
C GLU A 186 -15.39 -44.71 2.95
N ALA A 187 -16.45 -44.33 2.23
CA ALA A 187 -16.50 -43.09 1.45
C ALA A 187 -16.49 -41.84 2.36
N GLN A 188 -17.29 -41.85 3.42
CA GLN A 188 -17.33 -40.84 4.48
C GLN A 188 -16.02 -40.80 5.25
N ARG A 189 -15.37 -41.95 5.50
CA ARG A 189 -14.02 -41.96 6.11
C ARG A 189 -13.00 -41.25 5.21
N GLY A 190 -13.07 -41.46 3.89
CA GLY A 190 -12.28 -40.73 2.91
C GLY A 190 -12.54 -39.22 2.95
N LEU A 191 -13.80 -38.81 2.86
CA LEU A 191 -14.22 -37.40 2.88
C LEU A 191 -13.84 -36.69 4.19
N LYS A 192 -13.95 -37.35 5.35
CA LYS A 192 -13.49 -36.81 6.63
C LYS A 192 -11.99 -36.56 6.64
N THR A 193 -11.21 -37.50 6.08
CA THR A 193 -9.75 -37.38 5.99
C THR A 193 -9.35 -36.23 5.07
N GLU A 194 -10.03 -36.09 3.93
CA GLU A 194 -9.83 -34.98 3.00
C GLU A 194 -10.18 -33.63 3.65
N ALA A 195 -11.33 -33.54 4.34
CA ALA A 195 -11.73 -32.33 5.07
C ALA A 195 -10.69 -31.93 6.14
N ALA A 196 -10.18 -32.90 6.90
CA ALA A 196 -9.12 -32.65 7.88
C ALA A 196 -7.82 -32.17 7.23
N SER A 197 -7.44 -32.76 6.08
CA SER A 197 -6.26 -32.30 5.31
C SER A 197 -6.41 -30.87 4.82
N LEU A 198 -7.59 -30.50 4.29
CA LEU A 198 -7.87 -29.14 3.83
C LEU A 198 -7.81 -28.13 4.97
N MET A 199 -8.26 -28.50 6.17
CA MET A 199 -8.15 -27.66 7.37
C MET A 199 -6.70 -27.40 7.77
N VAL A 200 -5.82 -28.42 7.72
CA VAL A 200 -4.39 -28.25 7.97
C VAL A 200 -3.77 -27.31 6.93
N GLN A 201 -4.07 -27.51 5.65
CA GLN A 201 -3.57 -26.66 4.57
C GLN A 201 -4.05 -25.20 4.69
N LEU A 202 -5.29 -24.98 5.16
CA LEU A 202 -5.81 -23.64 5.44
C LEU A 202 -5.09 -22.99 6.63
N ALA A 203 -4.79 -23.77 7.68
CA ALA A 203 -4.01 -23.30 8.81
C ALA A 203 -2.58 -22.90 8.41
N GLU A 204 -1.93 -23.70 7.56
CA GLU A 204 -0.60 -23.42 6.98
C GLU A 204 -0.60 -22.13 6.16
N LEU A 205 -1.55 -21.98 5.21
CA LEU A 205 -1.67 -20.75 4.41
C LEU A 205 -1.88 -19.53 5.29
N ARG A 206 -2.70 -19.64 6.33
CA ARG A 206 -2.93 -18.53 7.26
C ARG A 206 -1.68 -18.16 8.06
N ALA A 207 -0.93 -19.17 8.51
CA ALA A 207 0.35 -18.95 9.18
C ALA A 207 1.38 -18.29 8.26
N LEU A 208 1.41 -18.66 6.97
CA LEU A 208 2.25 -18.06 5.95
C LEU A 208 1.91 -16.58 5.70
N VAL A 209 0.62 -16.26 5.52
CA VAL A 209 0.16 -14.86 5.38
C VAL A 209 0.58 -14.03 6.59
N GLN A 210 0.52 -14.59 7.80
CA GLN A 210 0.92 -13.91 9.02
C GLN A 210 2.44 -13.71 9.11
N ALA A 211 3.23 -14.74 8.79
CA ALA A 211 4.68 -14.64 8.78
C ALA A 211 5.18 -13.65 7.72
N GLN A 212 4.48 -13.57 6.59
CA GLN A 212 4.77 -12.64 5.49
C GLN A 212 4.20 -11.24 5.67
N ALA A 213 3.34 -11.02 6.69
CA ALA A 213 2.87 -9.69 7.05
C ALA A 213 3.96 -8.82 7.71
N VAL A 214 5.14 -9.38 7.98
CA VAL A 214 6.34 -8.61 8.32
C VAL A 214 6.78 -7.85 7.07
N SER A 215 6.84 -6.51 7.17
CA SER A 215 7.22 -5.57 6.10
C SER A 215 8.35 -6.16 5.25
N SER A 216 8.02 -6.44 3.98
CA SER A 216 8.95 -7.06 3.02
C SER A 216 10.06 -6.06 2.65
N VAL A 217 9.77 -4.77 2.81
CA VAL A 217 10.71 -3.69 2.59
C VAL A 217 11.48 -3.37 3.87
N SER A 218 12.78 -3.69 3.86
CA SER A 218 13.69 -3.33 4.96
C SER A 218 13.77 -1.80 5.16
N LYS A 219 13.33 -1.30 6.31
CA LYS A 219 13.38 0.13 6.67
C LYS A 219 14.78 0.75 6.51
N PRO A 220 15.89 0.09 6.94
CA PRO A 220 17.25 0.56 6.67
C PRO A 220 17.52 0.83 5.20
N LEU A 221 17.00 -0.02 4.31
CA LEU A 221 17.24 0.10 2.86
C LEU A 221 16.51 1.30 2.26
N LEU A 222 15.30 1.58 2.73
CA LEU A 222 14.57 2.82 2.40
C LEU A 222 15.29 4.07 2.92
N ILE A 223 15.84 4.02 4.15
CA ILE A 223 16.59 5.15 4.71
C ILE A 223 17.84 5.42 3.87
N ALA A 224 18.59 4.37 3.49
CA ALA A 224 19.75 4.50 2.61
C ALA A 224 19.38 5.09 1.25
N LEU A 225 18.29 4.62 0.64
CA LEU A 225 17.77 5.14 -0.63
C LEU A 225 17.43 6.64 -0.52
N ILE A 226 16.70 7.05 0.52
CA ILE A 226 16.33 8.46 0.74
C ILE A 226 17.58 9.33 0.92
N LEU A 227 18.58 8.83 1.66
CA LEU A 227 19.84 9.54 1.87
C LEU A 227 20.62 9.71 0.55
N TRP A 228 20.71 8.68 -0.28
CA TRP A 228 21.34 8.78 -1.60
C TRP A 228 20.59 9.75 -2.53
N LEU A 229 19.26 9.74 -2.51
CA LEU A 229 18.45 10.70 -3.25
C LEU A 229 18.73 12.14 -2.82
N VAL A 230 18.80 12.41 -1.51
CA VAL A 230 19.16 13.74 -1.00
C VAL A 230 20.52 14.18 -1.52
N VAL A 231 21.54 13.30 -1.47
CA VAL A 231 22.87 13.59 -2.01
C VAL A 231 22.82 13.87 -3.52
N ILE A 232 22.06 13.09 -4.28
CA ILE A 232 21.91 13.25 -5.73
C ILE A 232 21.27 14.60 -6.08
N PHE A 233 20.12 14.91 -5.47
CA PHE A 233 19.39 16.15 -5.71
C PHE A 233 20.18 17.38 -5.26
N PHE A 234 20.87 17.28 -4.12
CA PHE A 234 21.75 18.33 -3.64
C PHE A 234 22.91 18.58 -4.61
N GLY A 235 23.59 17.51 -5.04
CA GLY A 235 24.69 17.58 -5.99
C GLY A 235 24.26 18.16 -7.33
N PHE A 236 23.19 17.65 -7.93
CA PHE A 236 22.68 18.21 -9.17
C PHE A 236 22.22 19.67 -9.03
N SER A 237 21.63 20.04 -7.89
CA SER A 237 21.25 21.44 -7.65
C SER A 237 22.45 22.39 -7.53
N LEU A 238 23.53 21.94 -6.87
CA LEU A 238 24.79 22.70 -6.78
C LEU A 238 25.44 22.89 -8.14
N LEU A 239 25.37 21.88 -9.01
CA LEU A 239 26.00 21.91 -10.32
C LEU A 239 25.14 22.60 -11.39
N ALA A 240 23.81 22.53 -11.25
CA ALA A 240 22.87 23.08 -12.21
C ALA A 240 22.95 24.61 -12.30
N PRO A 241 22.82 25.20 -13.51
CA PRO A 241 22.56 26.61 -13.66
C PRO A 241 21.30 27.01 -12.87
N SER A 242 21.30 28.20 -12.26
CA SER A 242 20.13 28.73 -11.52
C SER A 242 19.00 29.22 -12.44
N THR A 243 18.78 28.53 -13.57
CA THR A 243 17.71 28.80 -14.52
C THR A 243 16.44 28.09 -14.09
N ALA A 244 15.29 28.70 -14.40
CA ALA A 244 13.98 28.12 -14.09
C ALA A 244 13.81 26.70 -14.67
N THR A 245 14.37 26.44 -15.86
CA THR A 245 14.32 25.13 -16.52
C THR A 245 15.00 24.04 -15.72
N SER A 246 16.21 24.28 -15.21
CA SER A 246 16.94 23.29 -14.41
C SER A 246 16.24 23.02 -13.07
N THR A 247 15.71 24.05 -12.42
CA THR A 247 14.93 23.89 -11.19
C THR A 247 13.65 23.09 -11.43
N LEU A 248 12.91 23.39 -12.51
CA LEU A 248 11.70 22.64 -12.88
C LEU A 248 12.01 21.16 -13.18
N ALA A 249 13.11 20.88 -13.88
CA ALA A 249 13.54 19.51 -14.14
C ALA A 249 13.84 18.73 -12.84
N LEU A 250 14.50 19.36 -11.87
CA LEU A 250 14.76 18.75 -10.56
C LEU A 250 13.46 18.57 -9.75
N ILE A 251 12.54 19.54 -9.77
CA ILE A 251 11.24 19.37 -9.11
C ILE A 251 10.44 18.21 -9.73
N ALA A 252 10.44 18.10 -11.06
CA ALA A 252 9.79 16.99 -11.77
C ALA A 252 10.44 15.63 -11.41
N GLY A 253 11.77 15.59 -11.31
CA GLY A 253 12.49 14.40 -10.83
C GLY A 253 12.13 14.02 -9.40
N ALA A 254 12.08 15.00 -8.48
CA ALA A 254 11.70 14.79 -7.08
C ALA A 254 10.27 14.25 -6.98
N PHE A 255 9.36 14.77 -7.81
CA PHE A 255 7.99 14.28 -7.91
C PHE A 255 7.94 12.81 -8.37
N SER A 256 8.68 12.48 -9.44
CA SER A 256 8.75 11.10 -9.96
C SER A 256 9.26 10.12 -8.91
N VAL A 257 10.29 10.49 -8.14
CA VAL A 257 10.87 9.65 -7.09
C VAL A 257 9.91 9.52 -5.90
N ALA A 258 9.25 10.61 -5.49
CA ALA A 258 8.24 10.56 -4.45
C ALA A 258 7.08 9.63 -4.81
N CYS A 259 6.64 9.64 -6.07
CA CYS A 259 5.65 8.69 -6.59
C CYS A 259 6.15 7.24 -6.52
N ALA A 260 7.41 6.99 -6.87
CA ALA A 260 7.99 5.65 -6.78
C ALA A 260 8.04 5.14 -5.32
N VAL A 261 8.47 5.97 -4.38
CA VAL A 261 8.48 5.63 -2.95
C VAL A 261 7.06 5.43 -2.40
N PHE A 262 6.11 6.26 -2.84
CA PHE A 262 4.69 6.07 -2.53
C PHE A 262 4.21 4.68 -2.96
N ILE A 263 4.51 4.26 -4.20
CA ILE A 263 4.14 2.94 -4.72
C ILE A 263 4.77 1.82 -3.88
N ILE A 264 6.05 1.94 -3.49
CA ILE A 264 6.72 0.94 -2.65
C ILE A 264 5.98 0.77 -1.32
N LEU A 265 5.71 1.88 -0.63
CA LEU A 265 5.06 1.87 0.68
C LEU A 265 3.60 1.37 0.60
N GLU A 266 2.92 1.69 -0.50
CA GLU A 266 1.56 1.23 -0.77
C GLU A 266 1.51 -0.29 -0.97
N LEU A 267 2.44 -0.84 -1.76
CA LEU A 267 2.55 -2.28 -2.01
C LEU A 267 2.97 -3.06 -0.75
N ASP A 268 3.76 -2.45 0.14
CA ASP A 268 4.13 -3.02 1.44
C ASP A 268 2.93 -3.13 2.41
N HIS A 269 1.81 -2.47 2.11
CA HIS A 269 0.57 -2.52 2.91
C HIS A 269 -0.63 -3.11 2.11
N PRO A 270 -0.61 -4.40 1.76
CA PRO A 270 -1.53 -5.03 0.80
C PRO A 270 -3.02 -5.00 1.19
N PHE A 271 -3.33 -4.84 2.49
CA PHE A 271 -4.71 -4.83 3.01
C PHE A 271 -5.18 -3.43 3.46
N ALA A 272 -4.25 -2.47 3.60
CA ALA A 272 -4.54 -1.16 4.19
C ALA A 272 -4.26 0.03 3.24
N GLY A 273 -3.55 -0.17 2.13
CA GLY A 273 -3.30 0.85 1.10
C GLY A 273 -4.55 1.21 0.28
N VAL A 274 -4.41 2.08 -0.72
CA VAL A 274 -5.40 2.33 -1.78
C VAL A 274 -5.44 1.15 -2.75
N ILE A 275 -4.27 0.59 -3.11
CA ILE A 275 -4.17 -0.66 -3.86
C ILE A 275 -4.33 -1.82 -2.87
N ARG A 276 -5.58 -2.25 -2.64
CA ARG A 276 -5.87 -3.39 -1.76
C ARG A 276 -6.07 -4.66 -2.56
N ILE A 277 -5.72 -5.78 -1.93
CA ILE A 277 -6.21 -7.08 -2.40
C ILE A 277 -7.75 -7.06 -2.31
N PRO A 278 -8.49 -7.30 -3.41
CA PRO A 278 -9.93 -7.27 -3.39
C PRO A 278 -10.48 -8.41 -2.54
N SER A 279 -11.52 -8.15 -1.77
CA SER A 279 -12.25 -9.15 -0.98
C SER A 279 -13.15 -10.06 -1.82
N ASP A 280 -13.32 -9.74 -3.12
CA ASP A 280 -14.26 -10.42 -4.02
C ASP A 280 -14.12 -11.94 -4.06
N PRO A 281 -12.91 -12.55 -4.10
CA PRO A 281 -12.79 -14.01 -4.11
C PRO A 281 -13.44 -14.64 -2.88
N MET A 282 -13.21 -14.08 -1.69
CA MET A 282 -13.70 -14.64 -0.43
C MET A 282 -15.17 -14.31 -0.19
N ILE A 283 -15.64 -13.12 -0.63
CA ILE A 283 -17.06 -12.76 -0.62
C ILE A 283 -17.87 -13.63 -1.58
N ASN A 284 -17.32 -13.93 -2.76
CA ASN A 284 -17.99 -14.81 -3.72
C ASN A 284 -18.11 -16.23 -3.15
N THR A 285 -17.04 -16.75 -2.54
CA THR A 285 -17.11 -18.03 -1.82
C THR A 285 -18.18 -18.00 -0.72
N LEU A 286 -18.23 -16.94 0.10
CA LEU A 286 -19.27 -16.78 1.13
C LEU A 286 -20.69 -16.71 0.55
N ARG A 287 -20.86 -16.07 -0.60
CA ARG A 287 -22.16 -15.97 -1.29
C ARG A 287 -22.59 -17.32 -1.84
N ASP A 288 -21.66 -18.11 -2.37
CA ASP A 288 -21.97 -19.45 -2.89
C ASP A 288 -22.27 -20.42 -1.75
N LEU A 289 -21.51 -20.33 -0.65
CA LEU A 289 -21.82 -21.00 0.62
C LEU A 289 -23.25 -20.70 1.10
N ALA A 290 -23.72 -19.45 0.99
CA ALA A 290 -25.03 -19.05 1.52
C ALA A 290 -26.25 -19.51 0.71
N LYS A 291 -26.06 -20.03 -0.52
CA LYS A 291 -27.15 -20.50 -1.37
C LYS A 291 -27.61 -21.93 -1.05
N ASP A 292 -26.76 -22.69 -0.34
CA ASP A 292 -26.94 -24.10 0.04
C ASP A 292 -27.12 -24.29 1.56
#